data_AF-C6F016-F1
#
_entry.id   AF-C6F016-F1
#
_cell.length_a   1.000
_cell.length_b   1.000
_cell.length_c   1.000
_cell.angle_alpha   90.00
_cell.angle_beta   90.00
_cell.angle_gamma   90.00
#
_symmetry.space_group_name_H-M   'P 1'
#
loop_
_entity.id
_entity.type
_entity.pdbx_description
1 polymer ?
#
loop_
_entity_poly.entity_id
_entity_poly.type
_entity_poly.pdbx_seq_one_letter_code
_entity_poly.pdbx_strand_id
1 'polypeptide(L)'
;CMGVNMAQYSDEVNELTANTITVLFFTHTVIKLLFFAVNSKSFYRTLAVWNQSNSHPLFTESDARYHQLALTKMRRLLYFICTVTVLSVVSWVTITFFGESVRLIANKGTNETLTEPAPRLPLKAWYPFDAMSGTMYIIAFAYQVYWLLFSMAIANLMDVMFCSWLIFACEQLQHLKAIMKPLMELSASLDTYRPNTAELFRASSTEKSEKVPDPVDLDIRGIYSTQQDFGMTLRGGGGRLQTFGQQNTNNPNGLSQKQEMLARSAIKYWVERHKHVVRLVASIGDTYGTALLFHMLVSTITLTLLAYQATKIGGINVYAFSTVGYLSYTLGQVFHFC
;
A
#
# COMPACT_ATOMS: atom_id res chain seq x y z
N CYS A 1 -8.48 -13.95 -29.41
CA CYS A 1 -9.81 -13.44 -29.82
C CYS A 1 -9.86 -11.92 -29.96
N MET A 2 -9.49 -11.13 -28.93
CA MET A 2 -9.49 -9.65 -29.03
C MET A 2 -8.47 -9.11 -30.05
N GLY A 3 -7.24 -9.65 -30.08
CA GLY A 3 -6.24 -9.24 -31.08
C GLY A 3 -6.62 -9.62 -32.54
N VAL A 4 -7.34 -10.73 -32.73
CA VAL A 4 -7.87 -11.13 -34.05
C VAL A 4 -9.00 -10.19 -34.47
N ASN A 5 -9.87 -9.79 -33.54
CA ASN A 5 -10.89 -8.77 -33.78
C ASN A 5 -10.26 -7.44 -34.21
N MET A 6 -9.21 -7.00 -33.51
CA MET A 6 -8.46 -5.79 -33.86
C MET A 6 -7.84 -5.86 -35.27
N ALA A 7 -7.28 -7.02 -35.64
CA ALA A 7 -6.68 -7.23 -36.96
C ALA A 7 -7.71 -7.29 -38.11
N GLN A 8 -8.92 -7.80 -37.85
CA GLN A 8 -9.98 -7.87 -38.84
C GLN A 8 -10.66 -6.50 -39.10
N TYR A 9 -10.71 -5.65 -38.08
CA TYR A 9 -11.36 -4.33 -38.15
C TYR A 9 -10.36 -3.17 -38.11
N SER A 10 -9.18 -3.37 -38.69
CA SER A 10 -8.14 -2.33 -38.78
C SER A 10 -8.49 -1.18 -39.72
N ASP A 11 -9.47 -1.36 -40.58
CA ASP A 11 -9.82 -0.41 -41.64
C ASP A 11 -10.56 0.83 -41.11
N GLU A 12 -11.23 0.75 -39.95
CA GLU A 12 -11.95 1.86 -39.32
C GLU A 12 -11.17 2.37 -38.09
N VAL A 13 -10.71 3.61 -38.12
CA VAL A 13 -9.83 4.19 -37.08
C VAL A 13 -10.54 4.24 -35.72
N ASN A 14 -11.84 4.48 -35.69
CA ASN A 14 -12.63 4.52 -34.47
C ASN A 14 -12.70 3.16 -33.76
N GLU A 15 -12.98 2.10 -34.51
CA GLU A 15 -13.04 0.74 -33.97
C GLU A 15 -11.64 0.20 -33.63
N LEU A 16 -10.64 0.53 -34.45
CA LEU A 16 -9.24 0.17 -34.18
C LEU A 16 -8.78 0.75 -32.83
N THR A 17 -9.02 2.04 -32.61
CA THR A 17 -8.61 2.72 -31.36
C THR A 17 -9.38 2.21 -30.15
N ALA A 18 -10.69 1.98 -30.26
CA ALA A 18 -11.49 1.38 -29.18
C ALA A 18 -11.02 -0.04 -28.83
N ASN A 19 -10.81 -0.90 -29.83
CA ASN A 19 -10.30 -2.26 -29.62
C ASN A 19 -8.88 -2.24 -29.04
N THR A 20 -8.02 -1.31 -29.49
CA THR A 20 -6.66 -1.15 -28.96
C THR A 20 -6.68 -0.82 -27.47
N ILE A 21 -7.53 0.10 -27.03
CA ILE A 21 -7.70 0.44 -25.60
C ILE A 21 -8.10 -0.81 -24.80
N THR A 22 -9.08 -1.57 -25.29
CA THR A 22 -9.52 -2.80 -24.58
C THR A 22 -8.40 -3.85 -24.50
N VAL A 23 -7.61 -4.03 -25.57
CA VAL A 23 -6.48 -4.96 -25.58
C VAL A 23 -5.40 -4.50 -24.60
N LEU A 24 -5.05 -3.21 -24.59
CA LEU A 24 -4.07 -2.65 -23.65
C LEU A 24 -4.55 -2.77 -22.20
N PHE A 25 -5.84 -2.55 -21.95
CA PHE A 25 -6.45 -2.72 -20.63
C PHE A 25 -6.23 -4.14 -20.07
N PHE A 26 -6.50 -5.19 -20.86
CA PHE A 26 -6.26 -6.57 -20.42
C PHE A 26 -4.80 -6.98 -20.46
N THR A 27 -3.96 -6.27 -21.23
CA THR A 27 -2.51 -6.50 -21.27
C THR A 27 -1.88 -6.31 -19.89
N HIS A 28 -2.39 -5.39 -19.06
CA HIS A 28 -1.96 -5.26 -17.66
C HIS A 28 -2.05 -6.57 -16.89
N THR A 29 -3.18 -7.28 -17.03
CA THR A 29 -3.41 -8.56 -16.34
C THR A 29 -2.44 -9.62 -16.83
N VAL A 30 -2.25 -9.72 -18.14
CA VAL A 30 -1.38 -10.73 -18.75
C VAL A 30 0.07 -10.51 -18.36
N ILE A 31 0.56 -9.27 -18.43
CA ILE A 31 1.93 -8.93 -18.01
C ILE A 31 2.13 -9.28 -16.54
N LYS A 32 1.21 -8.89 -15.66
CA LYS A 32 1.28 -9.16 -14.22
C LYS A 32 1.30 -10.66 -13.91
N LEU A 33 0.42 -11.44 -14.54
CA LEU A 33 0.33 -12.88 -14.34
C LEU A 33 1.61 -13.59 -14.81
N LEU A 34 2.12 -13.23 -15.98
CA LEU A 34 3.39 -13.75 -16.50
C LEU A 34 4.57 -13.34 -15.59
N PHE A 35 4.59 -12.10 -15.14
CA PHE A 35 5.64 -11.59 -14.27
C PHE A 35 5.66 -12.32 -12.92
N PHE A 36 4.49 -12.58 -12.32
CA PHE A 36 4.39 -13.37 -11.10
C PHE A 36 4.88 -14.81 -11.31
N ALA A 37 4.53 -15.44 -12.45
CA ALA A 37 4.98 -16.79 -12.75
C ALA A 37 6.51 -16.88 -12.89
N VAL A 38 7.12 -15.93 -13.62
CA VAL A 38 8.57 -15.89 -13.86
C VAL A 38 9.35 -15.52 -12.59
N ASN A 39 8.87 -14.54 -11.81
CA ASN A 39 9.58 -14.01 -10.64
C ASN A 39 9.05 -14.53 -9.30
N SER A 40 8.31 -15.63 -9.28
CA SER A 40 7.67 -16.22 -8.10
C SER A 40 8.61 -16.35 -6.89
N LYS A 41 9.86 -16.77 -7.12
CA LYS A 41 10.89 -16.88 -6.06
C LYS A 41 11.15 -15.55 -5.34
N SER A 42 11.19 -14.43 -6.06
CA SER A 42 11.40 -13.10 -5.49
C SER A 42 10.22 -12.66 -4.63
N PHE A 43 8.99 -12.97 -5.06
CA PHE A 43 7.78 -12.71 -4.26
C PHE A 43 7.80 -13.46 -2.93
N TYR A 44 8.07 -14.76 -2.94
CA TYR A 44 8.15 -15.56 -1.72
C TYR A 44 9.30 -15.11 -0.82
N ARG A 45 10.44 -14.72 -1.41
CA ARG A 45 11.57 -14.17 -0.64
C ARG A 45 11.15 -12.89 0.08
N THR A 46 10.49 -11.95 -0.60
CA THR A 46 10.02 -10.69 0.00
C THR A 46 9.02 -10.93 1.13
N LEU A 47 8.09 -11.88 0.97
CA LEU A 47 7.18 -12.29 2.05
C LEU A 47 7.93 -12.91 3.24
N ALA A 48 8.96 -13.72 2.97
CA ALA A 48 9.74 -14.39 4.00
C ALA A 48 10.71 -13.47 4.76
N VAL A 49 11.03 -12.27 4.22
CA VAL A 49 11.94 -11.31 4.88
C VAL A 49 11.49 -11.02 6.31
N TRP A 50 10.18 -10.96 6.57
CA TRP A 50 9.65 -10.59 7.88
C TRP A 50 9.35 -11.77 8.82
N ASN A 51 9.64 -13.02 8.43
CA ASN A 51 9.38 -14.20 9.27
C ASN A 51 10.25 -14.23 10.54
N GLN A 52 11.42 -13.59 10.52
CA GLN A 52 12.31 -13.45 11.67
C GLN A 52 12.42 -11.98 12.05
N SER A 53 11.41 -11.47 12.76
CA SER A 53 11.42 -10.09 13.24
C SER A 53 12.23 -9.97 14.53
N ASN A 54 13.17 -9.02 14.56
CA ASN A 54 13.84 -8.63 15.81
C ASN A 54 12.81 -8.09 16.80
N SER A 55 12.91 -8.50 18.06
CA SER A 55 12.09 -8.02 19.18
C SER A 55 12.99 -7.57 20.33
N HIS A 56 12.54 -6.58 21.09
CA HIS A 56 13.21 -6.13 22.31
C HIS A 56 12.15 -5.98 23.39
N PRO A 57 12.32 -6.58 24.59
CA PRO A 57 11.27 -6.67 25.60
C PRO A 57 10.72 -5.31 26.05
N LEU A 58 11.53 -4.25 25.96
CA LEU A 58 11.12 -2.87 26.27
C LEU A 58 10.13 -2.26 25.24
N PHE A 59 10.16 -2.74 24.00
CA PHE A 59 9.44 -2.12 22.87
C PHE A 59 8.43 -3.07 22.21
N THR A 60 8.20 -4.24 22.79
CA THR A 60 7.23 -5.23 22.31
C THR A 60 5.81 -4.69 22.27
N GLU A 61 5.42 -3.90 23.26
CA GLU A 61 4.08 -3.28 23.32
C GLU A 61 3.87 -2.31 22.15
N SER A 62 4.85 -1.43 21.90
CA SER A 62 4.82 -0.52 20.76
C SER A 62 4.80 -1.29 19.43
N ASP A 63 5.61 -2.35 19.31
CA ASP A 63 5.66 -3.17 18.08
C ASP A 63 4.30 -3.83 17.80
N ALA A 64 3.69 -4.43 18.82
CA ALA A 64 2.37 -5.04 18.70
C ALA A 64 1.31 -4.01 18.26
N ARG A 65 1.33 -2.79 18.82
CA ARG A 65 0.40 -1.72 18.45
C ARG A 65 0.53 -1.33 16.97
N TYR A 66 1.74 -1.05 16.49
CA TYR A 66 1.95 -0.65 15.10
C TYR A 66 1.76 -1.82 14.11
N HIS A 67 2.05 -3.05 14.53
CA HIS A 67 1.76 -4.24 13.73
C HIS A 67 0.26 -4.41 13.50
N GLN A 68 -0.57 -4.28 14.54
CA GLN A 68 -2.03 -4.32 14.41
C GLN A 68 -2.56 -3.16 13.55
N LEU A 69 -2.00 -1.97 13.70
CA LEU A 69 -2.36 -0.82 12.88
C LEU A 69 -2.04 -1.05 11.38
N ALA A 70 -0.89 -1.66 11.08
CA ALA A 70 -0.54 -2.04 9.71
C ALA A 70 -1.55 -3.06 9.13
N LEU A 71 -1.87 -4.11 9.88
CA LEU A 71 -2.82 -5.14 9.43
C LEU A 71 -4.23 -4.57 9.18
N THR A 72 -4.72 -3.68 10.05
CA THR A 72 -6.03 -3.05 9.86
C THR A 72 -6.06 -2.17 8.61
N LYS A 73 -5.00 -1.38 8.36
CA LYS A 73 -4.86 -0.57 7.13
C LYS A 73 -4.76 -1.44 5.87
N MET A 74 -3.95 -2.51 5.88
CA MET A 74 -3.81 -3.45 4.76
C MET A 74 -5.16 -4.14 4.43
N ARG A 75 -5.89 -4.62 5.45
CA ARG A 75 -7.21 -5.24 5.24
C ARG A 75 -8.24 -4.25 4.73
N ARG A 76 -8.25 -3.02 5.26
CA ARG A 76 -9.14 -1.95 4.79
C ARG A 76 -8.88 -1.61 3.33
N LEU A 77 -7.61 -1.55 2.92
CA LEU A 77 -7.23 -1.33 1.52
C LEU A 77 -7.75 -2.47 0.63
N LEU A 78 -7.54 -3.72 1.03
CA LEU A 78 -8.01 -4.88 0.29
C LEU A 78 -9.53 -4.83 0.08
N TYR A 79 -10.32 -4.61 1.15
CA TYR A 79 -11.78 -4.54 1.03
C TYR A 79 -12.24 -3.39 0.14
N PHE A 80 -11.58 -2.24 0.22
CA PHE A 80 -11.90 -1.10 -0.62
C PHE A 80 -11.67 -1.42 -2.11
N ILE A 81 -10.49 -1.92 -2.47
CA ILE A 81 -10.15 -2.23 -3.87
C ILE A 81 -10.98 -3.39 -4.41
N CYS A 82 -11.23 -4.44 -3.63
CA CYS A 82 -12.11 -5.54 -4.04
C CYS A 82 -13.53 -5.03 -4.32
N THR A 83 -14.08 -4.16 -3.47
CA THR A 83 -15.42 -3.59 -3.65
C THR A 83 -15.48 -2.73 -4.91
N VAL A 84 -14.49 -1.85 -5.13
CA VAL A 84 -14.42 -1.02 -6.35
C VAL A 84 -14.28 -1.87 -7.61
N THR A 85 -13.53 -2.97 -7.55
CA THR A 85 -13.36 -3.89 -8.69
C THR A 85 -14.68 -4.57 -9.05
N VAL A 86 -15.40 -5.10 -8.06
CA VAL A 86 -16.72 -5.72 -8.28
C VAL A 86 -17.72 -4.71 -8.80
N LEU A 87 -17.75 -3.50 -8.24
CA LEU A 87 -18.61 -2.42 -8.74
C LEU A 87 -18.28 -2.07 -10.19
N SER A 88 -16.99 -1.98 -10.55
CA SER A 88 -16.56 -1.69 -11.92
C SER A 88 -16.98 -2.78 -12.91
N VAL A 89 -16.89 -4.06 -12.51
CA VAL A 89 -17.41 -5.20 -13.29
C VAL A 89 -18.92 -5.08 -13.50
N VAL A 90 -19.68 -4.79 -12.44
CA VAL A 90 -21.13 -4.59 -12.54
C VAL A 90 -21.46 -3.40 -13.44
N SER A 91 -20.75 -2.28 -13.31
CA SER A 91 -20.92 -1.11 -14.19
C SER A 91 -20.66 -1.44 -15.66
N TRP A 92 -19.62 -2.21 -15.96
CA TRP A 92 -19.30 -2.62 -17.33
C TRP A 92 -20.38 -3.52 -17.92
N VAL A 93 -20.83 -4.53 -17.16
CA VAL A 93 -21.93 -5.41 -17.58
C VAL A 93 -23.22 -4.62 -17.78
N THR A 94 -23.51 -3.66 -16.90
CA THR A 94 -24.68 -2.79 -17.01
C THR A 94 -24.62 -1.96 -18.29
N ILE A 95 -23.49 -1.28 -18.56
CA ILE A 95 -23.27 -0.48 -19.78
C ILE A 95 -23.46 -1.33 -21.04
N THR A 96 -23.13 -2.62 -21.00
CA THR A 96 -23.29 -3.54 -22.15
C THR A 96 -24.75 -3.70 -22.58
N PHE A 97 -25.70 -3.62 -21.64
CA PHE A 97 -27.13 -3.73 -21.94
C PHE A 97 -27.79 -2.40 -22.32
N PHE A 98 -27.14 -1.28 -22.03
CA PHE A 98 -27.61 0.05 -22.40
C PHE A 98 -26.93 0.53 -23.68
N GLY A 99 -27.67 0.56 -24.78
CA GLY A 99 -27.21 1.06 -26.08
C GLY A 99 -27.54 0.13 -27.24
N GLU A 100 -27.51 0.67 -28.45
CA GLU A 100 -27.57 -0.13 -29.67
C GLU A 100 -26.19 -0.78 -29.90
N SER A 101 -26.16 -2.11 -30.03
CA SER A 101 -24.91 -2.85 -30.30
C SER A 101 -24.66 -2.86 -31.80
N VAL A 102 -24.02 -1.79 -32.26
CA VAL A 102 -23.71 -1.56 -33.67
C VAL A 102 -22.19 -1.37 -33.79
N ARG A 103 -21.60 -1.96 -34.82
CA ARG A 103 -20.19 -1.80 -35.20
C ARG A 103 -20.09 -0.97 -36.48
N LEU A 104 -19.10 -0.09 -36.54
CA LEU A 104 -18.82 0.74 -37.71
C LEU A 104 -17.81 0.02 -38.61
N ILE A 105 -18.14 -0.15 -39.89
CA ILE A 105 -17.25 -0.74 -40.91
C ILE A 105 -17.13 0.23 -42.09
N ALA A 106 -15.91 0.50 -42.53
CA ALA A 106 -15.66 1.25 -43.75
C ALA A 106 -15.89 0.37 -44.99
N ASN A 107 -16.78 0.77 -45.89
CA ASN A 107 -17.02 0.05 -47.13
C ASN A 107 -15.93 0.39 -48.18
N LYS A 108 -15.15 -0.60 -48.63
CA LYS A 108 -14.04 -0.43 -49.59
C LYS A 108 -14.47 0.00 -51.00
N GLY A 109 -15.77 -0.08 -51.32
CA GLY A 109 -16.31 0.36 -52.62
C GLY A 109 -16.79 1.82 -52.64
N THR A 110 -17.40 2.31 -51.56
CA THR A 110 -18.03 3.64 -51.51
C THR A 110 -17.38 4.60 -50.52
N ASN A 111 -16.39 4.15 -49.72
CA ASN A 111 -15.78 4.91 -48.62
C ASN A 111 -16.77 5.44 -47.57
N GLU A 112 -17.99 4.91 -47.53
CA GLU A 112 -19.00 5.26 -46.54
C GLU A 112 -18.90 4.34 -45.31
N THR A 113 -19.29 4.87 -44.14
CA THR A 113 -19.32 4.12 -42.88
C THR A 113 -20.67 3.40 -42.77
N LEU A 114 -20.64 2.07 -42.79
CA LEU A 114 -21.82 1.23 -42.62
C LEU A 114 -21.90 0.73 -41.17
N THR A 115 -23.12 0.68 -40.65
CA THR A 115 -23.45 0.16 -39.33
C THR A 115 -23.92 -1.28 -39.44
N GLU A 116 -23.11 -2.24 -38.96
CA GLU A 116 -23.53 -3.65 -38.88
C GLU A 116 -23.97 -3.96 -37.43
N PRO A 117 -25.03 -4.77 -37.20
CA PRO A 117 -25.32 -5.27 -35.87
C PRO A 117 -24.10 -6.03 -35.33
N ALA A 118 -23.79 -5.82 -34.05
CA ALA A 118 -22.76 -6.54 -33.30
C ALA A 118 -23.42 -7.40 -32.20
N PRO A 119 -22.81 -8.52 -31.81
CA PRO A 119 -23.33 -9.31 -30.70
C PRO A 119 -23.22 -8.51 -29.40
N ARG A 120 -24.30 -8.52 -28.60
CA ARG A 120 -24.40 -7.79 -27.32
C ARG A 120 -23.55 -8.46 -26.24
N LEU A 121 -22.25 -8.27 -26.30
CA LEU A 121 -21.26 -8.90 -25.43
C LEU A 121 -20.41 -7.83 -24.72
N PRO A 122 -20.03 -8.05 -23.44
CA PRO A 122 -19.19 -7.11 -22.68
C PRO A 122 -17.89 -6.71 -23.36
N LEU A 123 -17.32 -7.61 -24.16
CA LEU A 123 -16.10 -7.43 -24.93
C LEU A 123 -16.36 -7.73 -26.40
N LYS A 124 -15.95 -6.80 -27.27
CA LYS A 124 -15.91 -7.04 -28.72
C LYS A 124 -14.76 -8.00 -29.03
N ALA A 125 -15.09 -9.24 -29.36
CA ALA A 125 -14.12 -10.28 -29.68
C ALA A 125 -14.61 -11.17 -30.82
N TRP A 126 -13.68 -11.70 -31.60
CA TRP A 126 -13.98 -12.67 -32.64
C TRP A 126 -14.20 -14.06 -32.04
N TYR A 127 -15.28 -14.72 -32.46
CA TYR A 127 -15.62 -16.09 -32.10
C TYR A 127 -15.74 -16.95 -33.36
N PRO A 128 -15.35 -18.24 -33.31
CA PRO A 128 -15.48 -19.15 -34.44
C PRO A 128 -16.92 -19.64 -34.67
N PHE A 129 -17.86 -19.29 -33.79
CA PHE A 129 -19.27 -19.62 -33.85
C PHE A 129 -20.11 -18.33 -33.92
N ASP A 130 -21.34 -18.44 -34.43
CA ASP A 130 -22.26 -17.31 -34.46
C ASP A 130 -22.71 -16.92 -33.05
N ALA A 131 -22.34 -15.71 -32.63
CA ALA A 131 -22.65 -15.15 -31.32
C ALA A 131 -23.81 -14.15 -31.37
N MET A 132 -24.51 -14.01 -32.51
CA MET A 132 -25.66 -13.11 -32.66
C MET A 132 -26.91 -13.65 -31.95
N SER A 133 -27.12 -14.97 -31.93
CA SER A 133 -28.29 -15.61 -31.32
C SER A 133 -28.02 -17.06 -30.87
N GLY A 134 -28.87 -17.58 -29.98
CA GLY A 134 -28.86 -18.99 -29.55
C GLY A 134 -28.12 -19.29 -28.25
N THR A 135 -28.02 -20.57 -27.90
CA THR A 135 -27.40 -21.04 -26.63
C THR A 135 -25.91 -20.70 -26.52
N MET A 136 -25.21 -20.62 -27.65
CA MET A 136 -23.79 -20.27 -27.70
C MET A 136 -23.53 -18.81 -27.29
N TYR A 137 -24.49 -17.90 -27.52
CA TYR A 137 -24.41 -16.52 -27.02
C TYR A 137 -24.38 -16.48 -25.49
N ILE A 138 -25.25 -17.25 -24.82
CA ILE A 138 -25.34 -17.30 -23.35
C ILE A 138 -24.02 -17.83 -22.75
N ILE A 139 -23.45 -18.86 -23.37
CA ILE A 139 -22.15 -19.42 -22.96
C ILE A 139 -21.04 -18.37 -23.12
N ALA A 140 -20.98 -17.70 -24.27
CA ALA A 140 -19.99 -16.66 -24.52
C ALA A 140 -20.12 -15.48 -23.54
N PHE A 141 -21.35 -15.05 -23.25
CA PHE A 141 -21.64 -14.00 -22.28
C PHE A 141 -21.17 -14.39 -20.87
N ALA A 142 -21.54 -15.58 -20.38
CA ALA A 142 -21.12 -16.06 -19.07
C ALA A 142 -19.58 -16.17 -18.97
N TYR A 143 -18.94 -16.67 -20.02
CA TYR A 143 -17.48 -16.74 -20.10
C TYR A 143 -16.83 -15.35 -20.07
N GLN A 144 -17.38 -14.36 -20.78
CA GLN A 144 -16.86 -13.00 -20.77
C GLN A 144 -17.01 -12.32 -19.40
N VAL A 145 -18.13 -12.52 -18.70
CA VAL A 145 -18.31 -11.99 -17.33
C VAL A 145 -17.30 -12.62 -16.38
N TYR A 146 -17.09 -13.94 -16.46
CA TYR A 146 -16.06 -14.64 -15.69
C TYR A 146 -14.66 -14.10 -16.00
N TRP A 147 -14.32 -13.97 -17.28
CA TRP A 147 -13.03 -13.44 -17.72
C TRP A 147 -12.81 -12.01 -17.24
N LEU A 148 -13.82 -11.15 -17.34
CA LEU A 148 -13.77 -9.75 -16.89
C LEU A 148 -13.47 -9.68 -15.39
N LEU A 149 -14.23 -10.43 -14.58
CA LEU A 149 -14.03 -10.47 -13.13
C LEU A 149 -12.66 -11.01 -12.76
N PHE A 150 -12.25 -12.13 -13.37
CA PHE A 150 -10.98 -12.78 -13.07
C PHE A 150 -9.78 -11.91 -13.45
N SER A 151 -9.82 -11.30 -14.64
CA SER A 151 -8.71 -10.45 -15.11
C SER A 151 -8.54 -9.20 -14.26
N MET A 152 -9.63 -8.47 -14.00
CA MET A 152 -9.58 -7.27 -13.17
C MET A 152 -9.19 -7.59 -11.72
N ALA A 153 -9.70 -8.70 -11.16
CA ALA A 153 -9.34 -9.12 -9.81
C ALA A 153 -7.85 -9.45 -9.68
N ILE A 154 -7.28 -10.25 -10.58
CA ILE A 154 -5.86 -10.61 -10.51
C ILE A 154 -4.96 -9.37 -10.64
N ALA A 155 -5.27 -8.50 -11.61
CA ALA A 155 -4.48 -7.29 -11.81
C ALA A 155 -4.47 -6.40 -10.56
N ASN A 156 -5.64 -6.20 -9.93
CA ASN A 156 -5.76 -5.35 -8.75
C ASN A 156 -5.24 -6.01 -7.47
N LEU A 157 -5.39 -7.33 -7.31
CA LEU A 157 -4.87 -8.05 -6.15
C LEU A 157 -3.33 -8.00 -6.08
N MET A 158 -2.67 -8.08 -7.23
CA MET A 158 -1.21 -7.89 -7.29
C MET A 158 -0.78 -6.48 -6.90
N ASP A 159 -1.54 -5.46 -7.33
CA ASP A 159 -1.25 -4.06 -6.97
C ASP A 159 -1.46 -3.85 -5.47
N VAL A 160 -2.56 -4.38 -4.93
CA VAL A 160 -2.85 -4.33 -3.49
C VAL A 160 -1.76 -5.02 -2.69
N MET A 161 -1.21 -6.14 -3.16
CA MET A 161 -0.09 -6.81 -2.48
C MET A 161 1.13 -5.90 -2.39
N PHE A 162 1.51 -5.25 -3.49
CA PHE A 162 2.61 -4.29 -3.51
C PHE A 162 2.35 -3.09 -2.58
N CYS A 163 1.20 -2.44 -2.71
CA CYS A 163 0.84 -1.29 -1.88
C CYS A 163 0.71 -1.68 -0.40
N SER A 164 0.25 -2.90 -0.09
CA SER A 164 0.18 -3.40 1.29
C SER A 164 1.57 -3.61 1.90
N TRP A 165 2.57 -4.04 1.13
CA TRP A 165 3.95 -4.11 1.60
C TRP A 165 4.54 -2.73 1.91
N LEU A 166 4.23 -1.73 1.10
CA LEU A 166 4.64 -0.35 1.36
C LEU A 166 3.96 0.25 2.59
N ILE A 167 2.65 0.02 2.76
CA ILE A 167 1.91 0.41 3.96
C ILE A 167 2.55 -0.23 5.19
N PHE A 168 2.85 -1.53 5.12
CA PHE A 168 3.51 -2.22 6.21
C PHE A 168 4.86 -1.58 6.55
N ALA A 169 5.72 -1.35 5.56
CA ALA A 169 7.01 -0.68 5.77
C ALA A 169 6.85 0.73 6.37
N CYS A 170 5.84 1.50 5.94
CA CYS A 170 5.55 2.83 6.44
C CYS A 170 5.18 2.81 7.93
N GLU A 171 4.27 1.92 8.35
CA GLU A 171 3.91 1.79 9.77
C GLU A 171 5.10 1.30 10.61
N GLN A 172 5.96 0.46 10.06
CA GLN A 172 7.20 0.04 10.74
C GLN A 172 8.21 1.18 10.91
N LEU A 173 8.28 2.13 9.96
CA LEU A 173 9.07 3.36 10.13
C LEU A 173 8.44 4.31 11.15
N GLN A 174 7.10 4.38 11.23
CA GLN A 174 6.41 5.17 12.26
C GLN A 174 6.66 4.60 13.67
N HIS A 175 6.63 3.28 13.82
CA HIS A 175 7.05 2.60 15.06
C HIS A 175 8.47 3.01 15.46
N LEU A 176 9.40 2.95 14.51
CA LEU A 176 10.80 3.32 14.74
C LEU A 176 10.95 4.80 15.15
N LYS A 177 10.15 5.69 14.57
CA LYS A 177 10.09 7.11 14.93
C LYS A 177 9.53 7.33 16.34
N ALA A 178 8.52 6.56 16.73
CA ALA A 178 7.92 6.64 18.06
C ALA A 178 8.89 6.18 19.16
N ILE A 179 9.74 5.18 18.88
CA ILE A 179 10.77 4.69 19.80
C ILE A 179 11.93 5.68 19.98
N MET A 180 12.16 6.58 19.00
CA MET A 180 13.30 7.50 19.04
C MET A 180 13.25 8.46 20.24
N LYS A 181 12.05 8.91 20.65
CA LYS A 181 11.90 9.83 21.79
C LYS A 181 12.24 9.17 23.13
N PRO A 182 11.64 8.01 23.51
CA PRO A 182 12.05 7.27 24.71
C PRO A 182 13.53 6.88 24.71
N LEU A 183 14.08 6.53 23.54
CA LEU A 183 15.50 6.17 23.41
C LEU A 183 16.42 7.39 23.65
N MET A 184 16.04 8.56 23.16
CA MET A 184 16.78 9.80 23.39
C MET A 184 16.68 10.25 24.86
N GLU A 185 15.51 10.11 25.50
CA GLU A 185 15.34 10.37 26.94
C GLU A 185 16.19 9.43 27.80
N LEU A 186 16.23 8.14 27.44
CA LEU A 186 17.13 7.17 28.07
C LEU A 186 18.59 7.60 27.87
N SER A 187 19.00 7.93 26.65
CA SER A 187 20.37 8.38 26.37
C SER A 187 20.74 9.68 27.11
N ALA A 188 19.82 10.64 27.22
CA ALA A 188 20.04 11.89 27.93
C ALA A 188 20.14 11.69 29.46
N SER A 189 19.38 10.75 30.02
CA SER A 189 19.54 10.34 31.42
C SER A 189 20.89 9.66 31.69
N LEU A 190 21.45 8.98 30.69
CA LEU A 190 22.81 8.44 30.75
C LEU A 190 23.87 9.54 30.61
N ASP A 191 23.71 10.51 29.70
CA ASP A 191 24.69 11.57 29.42
C ASP A 191 24.76 12.64 30.53
N THR A 192 23.65 12.85 31.27
CA THR A 192 23.61 13.81 32.39
C THR A 192 24.23 13.28 33.68
N TYR A 193 24.58 11.98 33.76
CA TYR A 193 25.41 11.45 34.84
C TYR A 193 26.88 11.84 34.63
N ARG A 194 27.16 13.15 34.71
CA ARG A 194 28.51 13.67 34.85
C ARG A 194 28.78 13.80 36.35
N PRO A 195 29.77 13.10 36.94
CA PRO A 195 29.92 12.94 38.39
C PRO A 195 30.11 14.24 39.20
N ASN A 196 30.21 15.42 38.56
CA ASN A 196 30.48 16.71 39.23
C ASN A 196 29.39 17.78 39.04
N THR A 197 28.19 17.47 38.53
CA THR A 197 27.11 18.49 38.48
C THR A 197 26.43 18.71 39.84
N ALA A 198 26.52 17.76 40.76
CA ALA A 198 25.98 17.91 42.12
C ALA A 198 26.69 18.98 42.95
N GLU A 199 27.96 19.29 42.66
CA GLU A 199 28.68 20.41 43.29
C GLU A 199 28.28 21.76 42.70
N LEU A 200 27.92 21.81 41.41
CA LEU A 200 27.51 23.04 40.74
C LEU A 200 26.14 23.54 41.22
N PHE A 201 25.24 22.64 41.62
CA PHE A 201 23.93 22.99 42.18
C PHE A 201 23.91 23.20 43.70
N ARG A 202 25.00 22.87 44.41
CA ARG A 202 25.14 23.18 45.84
C ARG A 202 25.52 24.64 46.11
N ALA A 203 25.96 25.37 45.08
CA ALA A 203 26.28 26.80 45.17
C ALA A 203 25.06 27.73 44.97
N SER A 204 23.86 27.19 44.71
CA SER A 204 22.68 28.01 44.34
C SER A 204 21.39 27.64 45.07
N SER A 205 21.48 27.15 46.31
CA SER A 205 20.30 26.92 47.17
C SER A 205 20.26 27.90 48.34
N THR A 206 20.17 29.18 48.02
CA THR A 206 19.63 30.22 48.90
C THR A 206 18.71 31.08 48.05
N GLU A 207 17.49 30.61 47.79
CA GLU A 207 16.27 31.44 47.77
C GLU A 207 15.00 30.60 47.48
N LYS A 208 14.13 30.61 48.50
CA LYS A 208 12.67 30.43 48.59
C LYS A 208 11.93 29.53 47.57
N SER A 209 11.40 28.44 48.12
CA SER A 209 10.34 27.58 47.61
C SER A 209 9.00 28.32 47.49
N GLU A 210 8.33 28.21 46.34
CA GLU A 210 6.94 28.63 46.16
C GLU A 210 6.07 27.39 45.86
N LYS A 211 4.98 27.21 46.62
CA LYS A 211 4.02 26.10 46.54
C LYS A 211 2.96 26.42 45.47
N VAL A 212 2.55 25.42 44.70
CA VAL A 212 1.36 25.45 43.83
C VAL A 212 0.46 24.23 44.17
N PRO A 213 -0.88 24.35 44.15
CA PRO A 213 -1.80 23.47 44.88
C PRO A 213 -2.33 22.27 44.08
N ASP A 214 -2.77 21.24 44.81
CA ASP A 214 -3.36 19.99 44.32
C ASP A 214 -4.71 20.19 43.61
N PRO A 215 -5.01 19.37 42.58
CA PRO A 215 -6.37 18.99 42.25
C PRO A 215 -6.64 17.50 42.51
N VAL A 216 -7.91 17.27 42.83
CA VAL A 216 -8.51 16.07 43.42
C VAL A 216 -8.73 14.96 42.39
N ASP A 217 -8.62 13.73 42.88
CA ASP A 217 -8.97 12.41 42.34
C ASP A 217 -9.73 12.30 41.01
N LEU A 218 -9.15 11.54 40.08
CA LEU A 218 -9.91 10.55 39.31
C LEU A 218 -9.02 9.33 38.99
N ASP A 219 -9.50 8.19 39.47
CA ASP A 219 -8.82 6.92 39.64
C ASP A 219 -8.73 6.13 38.30
N ILE A 220 -7.69 6.41 37.50
CA ILE A 220 -7.35 5.67 36.25
C ILE A 220 -5.92 5.10 36.30
N ARG A 221 -5.31 4.99 37.49
CA ARG A 221 -3.93 4.47 37.64
C ARG A 221 -3.82 2.94 37.70
N GLY A 222 -4.92 2.20 37.67
CA GLY A 222 -4.92 0.74 37.84
C GLY A 222 -4.63 -0.13 36.61
N ILE A 223 -4.59 0.42 35.39
CA ILE A 223 -4.55 -0.39 34.14
C ILE A 223 -3.24 -0.25 33.34
N TYR A 224 -2.32 0.65 33.71
CA TYR A 224 -1.05 0.86 32.99
C TYR A 224 0.15 0.85 33.96
N SER A 225 0.55 -0.34 34.41
CA SER A 225 1.68 -0.51 35.33
C SER A 225 3.07 -0.41 34.68
N THR A 226 3.19 -0.29 33.36
CA THR A 226 4.51 -0.22 32.68
C THR A 226 5.09 1.20 32.57
N GLN A 227 4.26 2.26 32.63
CA GLN A 227 4.76 3.64 32.54
C GLN A 227 5.14 4.23 33.91
N GLN A 228 4.49 3.82 35.00
CA GLN A 228 4.82 4.30 36.35
C GLN A 228 6.13 3.71 36.89
N ASP A 229 6.55 2.52 36.45
CA ASP A 229 7.80 1.92 36.91
C ASP A 229 9.06 2.61 36.36
N PHE A 230 8.96 3.32 35.22
CA PHE A 230 10.08 4.10 34.67
C PHE A 230 10.42 5.32 35.53
N GLY A 231 9.41 5.96 36.11
CA GLY A 231 9.61 7.07 37.03
C GLY A 231 9.96 6.64 38.45
N MET A 232 9.45 5.48 38.90
CA MET A 232 9.53 5.04 40.28
C MET A 232 10.79 4.22 40.62
N THR A 233 11.45 3.62 39.63
CA THR A 233 12.78 3.01 39.81
C THR A 233 13.95 3.98 39.61
N LEU A 234 13.72 5.14 38.96
CA LEU A 234 14.71 6.23 38.81
C LEU A 234 14.57 7.31 39.89
N ARG A 235 13.36 7.54 40.42
CA ARG A 235 13.13 8.31 41.64
C ARG A 235 12.67 7.34 42.72
N GLY A 236 13.61 6.87 43.54
CA GLY A 236 13.31 6.06 44.72
C GLY A 236 12.19 6.69 45.55
N GLY A 237 11.30 5.83 46.07
CA GLY A 237 10.18 6.24 46.91
C GLY A 237 10.64 7.17 48.02
N GLY A 238 10.25 8.44 47.93
CA GLY A 238 10.62 9.49 48.89
C GLY A 238 11.60 10.54 48.37
N GLY A 239 11.44 11.06 47.14
CA GLY A 239 11.89 12.41 46.75
C GLY A 239 13.37 12.78 46.94
N ARG A 240 14.24 11.83 47.28
CA ARG A 240 15.69 11.99 47.42
C ARG A 240 16.36 11.03 46.45
N LEU A 241 17.25 11.58 45.63
CA LEU A 241 18.12 10.83 44.73
C LEU A 241 18.85 9.76 45.56
N GLN A 242 18.65 8.47 45.27
CA GLN A 242 19.40 7.41 45.93
C GLN A 242 20.89 7.58 45.61
N THR A 243 21.64 8.08 46.58
CA THR A 243 23.10 8.13 46.54
C THR A 243 23.63 6.71 46.77
N PHE A 244 23.79 5.96 45.68
CA PHE A 244 24.48 4.66 45.72
C PHE A 244 25.99 4.91 45.73
N GLY A 245 26.53 5.09 46.93
CA GLY A 245 27.97 5.10 47.17
C GLY A 245 28.60 3.72 46.97
N GLN A 246 28.89 3.36 45.73
CA GLN A 246 29.94 2.39 45.41
C GLN A 246 30.55 2.76 44.06
N GLN A 247 31.53 3.65 44.15
CA GLN A 247 32.32 4.16 43.04
C GLN A 247 33.24 3.05 42.55
N ASN A 248 32.77 2.28 41.57
CA ASN A 248 33.61 1.29 40.89
C ASN A 248 34.60 2.06 39.99
N THR A 249 35.88 2.03 40.34
CA THR A 249 36.96 2.93 39.87
C THR A 249 37.31 2.80 38.38
N ASN A 250 36.61 1.94 37.63
CA ASN A 250 36.89 1.66 36.21
C ASN A 250 35.77 2.06 35.24
N ASN A 251 34.70 2.75 35.69
CA ASN A 251 33.68 3.26 34.77
C ASN A 251 33.69 4.80 34.69
N PRO A 252 34.20 5.41 33.59
CA PRO A 252 34.31 6.86 33.47
C PRO A 252 32.96 7.60 33.51
N ASN A 253 31.84 6.89 33.33
CA ASN A 253 30.51 7.49 33.29
C ASN A 253 29.66 7.25 34.55
N GLY A 254 30.17 6.58 35.59
CA GLY A 254 29.45 6.37 36.86
C GLY A 254 28.09 5.66 36.77
N LEU A 255 27.75 5.13 35.60
CA LEU A 255 26.58 4.33 35.32
C LEU A 255 26.75 2.90 35.82
N SER A 256 25.65 2.29 36.29
CA SER A 256 25.63 0.84 36.49
C SER A 256 25.83 0.15 35.14
N GLN A 257 26.71 -0.85 35.07
CA GLN A 257 26.97 -1.65 33.87
C GLN A 257 25.68 -2.18 33.22
N LYS A 258 24.61 -2.38 34.02
CA LYS A 258 23.28 -2.80 33.55
C LYS A 258 22.55 -1.73 32.74
N GLN A 259 22.66 -0.45 33.12
CA GLN A 259 22.01 0.66 32.42
C GLN A 259 22.68 0.95 31.07
N GLU A 260 24.01 0.89 31.03
CA GLU A 260 24.76 1.00 29.78
C GLU A 260 24.47 -0.17 28.83
N MET A 261 24.37 -1.39 29.36
CA MET A 261 24.01 -2.58 28.57
C MET A 261 22.59 -2.47 27.99
N LEU A 262 21.63 -1.94 28.75
CA LEU A 262 20.24 -1.72 28.31
C LEU A 262 20.15 -0.63 27.22
N ALA A 263 20.86 0.49 27.38
CA ALA A 263 20.90 1.53 26.35
C ALA A 263 21.53 1.01 25.05
N ARG A 264 22.63 0.26 25.14
CA ARG A 264 23.26 -0.40 23.98
C ARG A 264 22.35 -1.43 23.32
N SER A 265 21.60 -2.24 24.08
CA SER A 265 20.66 -3.20 23.51
C SER A 265 19.47 -2.53 22.83
N ALA A 266 18.98 -1.42 23.38
CA ALA A 266 17.92 -0.61 22.79
C ALA A 266 18.36 0.05 21.47
N ILE A 267 19.55 0.65 21.44
CA ILE A 267 20.15 1.22 20.20
C ILE A 267 20.38 0.12 19.16
N LYS A 268 20.92 -1.04 19.56
CA LYS A 268 21.13 -2.17 18.66
C LYS A 268 19.81 -2.64 18.05
N TYR A 269 18.74 -2.76 18.85
CA TYR A 269 17.41 -3.09 18.35
C TYR A 269 16.91 -2.07 17.32
N TRP A 270 17.02 -0.77 17.63
CA TRP A 270 16.59 0.30 16.73
C TRP A 270 17.33 0.23 15.38
N VAL A 271 18.67 0.11 15.41
CA VAL A 271 19.50 0.03 14.19
C VAL A 271 19.19 -1.22 13.38
N GLU A 272 19.08 -2.38 14.02
CA GLU A 272 18.77 -3.63 13.33
C GLU A 272 17.35 -3.64 12.75
N ARG A 273 16.37 -3.09 13.45
CA ARG A 273 15.00 -2.95 12.95
C ARG A 273 14.97 -1.99 11.75
N HIS A 274 15.70 -0.87 11.81
CA HIS A 274 15.82 0.05 10.69
C HIS A 274 16.44 -0.64 9.46
N LYS A 275 17.58 -1.33 9.62
CA LYS A 275 18.22 -2.09 8.55
C LYS A 275 17.29 -3.16 7.96
N HIS A 276 16.50 -3.81 8.80
CA HIS A 276 15.52 -4.82 8.36
C HIS A 276 14.42 -4.21 7.50
N VAL A 277 13.88 -3.05 7.89
CA VAL A 277 12.89 -2.31 7.07
C VAL A 277 13.51 -1.84 5.74
N VAL A 278 14.74 -1.33 5.74
CA VAL A 278 15.44 -0.93 4.51
C VAL A 278 15.63 -2.13 3.57
N ARG A 279 16.04 -3.29 4.10
CA ARG A 279 16.13 -4.54 3.32
C ARG A 279 14.78 -4.96 2.74
N LEU A 280 13.69 -4.80 3.51
CA LEU A 280 12.34 -5.08 3.03
C LEU A 280 11.97 -4.16 1.85
N VAL A 281 12.16 -2.85 1.99
CA VAL A 281 11.85 -1.87 0.93
C VAL A 281 12.69 -2.12 -0.33
N ALA A 282 13.98 -2.43 -0.18
CA ALA A 282 14.83 -2.80 -1.32
C ALA A 282 14.32 -4.07 -2.02
N SER A 283 13.97 -5.12 -1.27
CA SER A 283 13.42 -6.36 -1.83
C SER A 283 12.07 -6.16 -2.51
N ILE A 284 11.21 -5.27 -1.98
CA ILE A 284 9.95 -4.87 -2.61
C ILE A 284 10.23 -4.21 -3.97
N GLY A 285 11.18 -3.27 -4.01
CA GLY A 285 11.61 -2.58 -5.23
C GLY A 285 12.15 -3.55 -6.29
N ASP A 286 13.03 -4.47 -5.90
CA ASP A 286 13.59 -5.49 -6.80
C ASP A 286 12.51 -6.46 -7.31
N THR A 287 11.50 -6.75 -6.49
CA THR A 287 10.45 -7.70 -6.86
C THR A 287 9.42 -7.08 -7.79
N TYR A 288 8.94 -5.86 -7.51
CA TYR A 288 7.80 -5.27 -8.23
C TYR A 288 8.18 -4.11 -9.16
N GLY A 289 9.39 -3.57 -9.07
CA GLY A 289 9.81 -2.37 -9.81
C GLY A 289 9.69 -2.52 -11.33
N THR A 290 10.09 -3.67 -11.89
CA THR A 290 9.95 -3.93 -13.33
C THR A 290 8.48 -4.05 -13.74
N ALA A 291 7.64 -4.70 -12.93
CA ALA A 291 6.20 -4.81 -13.20
C ALA A 291 5.52 -3.43 -13.15
N LEU A 292 5.93 -2.57 -12.20
CA LEU A 292 5.47 -1.20 -12.10
C LEU A 292 5.87 -0.37 -13.33
N LEU A 293 7.09 -0.55 -13.85
CA LEU A 293 7.52 0.12 -15.09
C LEU A 293 6.64 -0.27 -16.28
N PHE A 294 6.38 -1.57 -16.48
CA PHE A 294 5.47 -2.02 -17.54
C PHE A 294 4.04 -1.52 -17.32
N HIS A 295 3.57 -1.50 -16.06
CA HIS A 295 2.27 -0.93 -15.72
C HIS A 295 2.19 0.53 -16.14
N MET A 296 3.15 1.37 -15.72
CA MET A 296 3.15 2.79 -16.06
C MET A 296 3.24 3.00 -17.57
N LEU A 297 4.07 2.23 -18.28
CA LEU A 297 4.20 2.32 -19.73
C LEU A 297 2.88 2.01 -20.47
N VAL A 298 2.21 0.92 -20.11
CA VAL A 298 0.91 0.56 -20.71
C VAL A 298 -0.16 1.58 -20.35
N SER A 299 -0.19 2.07 -19.11
CA SER A 299 -1.12 3.13 -18.69
C SER A 299 -0.88 4.43 -19.45
N THR A 300 0.36 4.84 -19.70
CA THR A 300 0.66 6.04 -20.49
C THR A 300 0.13 5.93 -21.92
N ILE A 301 0.37 4.80 -22.59
CA ILE A 301 -0.16 4.57 -23.96
C ILE A 301 -1.69 4.52 -23.94
N THR A 302 -2.29 3.90 -22.92
CA THR A 302 -3.75 3.83 -22.79
C THR A 302 -4.37 5.22 -22.57
N LEU A 303 -3.74 6.05 -21.74
CA LEU A 303 -4.21 7.41 -21.46
C LEU A 303 -4.12 8.33 -22.69
N THR A 304 -3.10 8.20 -23.54
CA THR A 304 -3.03 9.00 -24.78
C THR A 304 -4.13 8.63 -25.77
N LEU A 305 -4.45 7.33 -25.90
CA LEU A 305 -5.57 6.87 -26.72
C LEU A 305 -6.92 7.27 -26.13
N LEU A 306 -7.08 7.23 -24.80
CA LEU A 306 -8.28 7.69 -24.12
C LEU A 306 -8.50 9.20 -24.28
N ALA A 307 -7.43 10.00 -24.27
CA ALA A 307 -7.51 11.43 -24.56
C ALA A 307 -8.07 11.68 -25.97
N TYR A 308 -7.66 10.89 -26.96
CA TYR A 308 -8.22 10.95 -28.31
C TYR A 308 -9.71 10.54 -28.37
N GLN A 309 -10.14 9.50 -27.64
CA GLN A 309 -11.56 9.15 -27.57
C GLN A 309 -12.40 10.23 -26.85
N ALA A 310 -11.82 10.87 -25.83
CA ALA A 310 -12.50 11.90 -25.06
C ALA A 310 -12.87 13.14 -25.89
N THR A 311 -12.10 13.47 -26.93
CA THR A 311 -12.42 14.61 -27.83
C THR A 311 -13.65 14.39 -28.68
N LYS A 312 -14.10 13.12 -28.84
CA LYS A 312 -15.26 12.74 -29.66
C LYS A 312 -16.55 12.66 -28.87
N ILE A 313 -16.52 13.01 -27.58
CA ILE A 313 -17.70 13.03 -26.73
C ILE A 313 -18.58 14.23 -27.14
N GLY A 314 -19.65 13.95 -27.89
CA GLY A 314 -20.64 14.96 -28.30
C GLY A 314 -21.78 15.19 -27.30
N GLY A 315 -21.90 14.38 -26.25
CA GLY A 315 -22.97 14.47 -25.26
C GLY A 315 -22.97 13.32 -24.26
N ILE A 316 -23.99 13.26 -23.39
CA ILE A 316 -24.15 12.18 -22.40
C ILE A 316 -24.74 10.95 -23.12
N ASN A 317 -23.86 10.03 -23.52
CA ASN A 317 -24.21 8.79 -24.19
C ASN A 317 -23.41 7.61 -23.63
N VAL A 318 -23.74 6.40 -24.09
CA VAL A 318 -23.06 5.15 -23.69
C VAL A 318 -21.55 5.21 -23.96
N TYR A 319 -21.16 5.88 -25.05
CA TYR A 319 -19.76 6.10 -25.41
C TYR A 319 -19.01 7.02 -24.43
N ALA A 320 -19.68 8.05 -23.90
CA ALA A 320 -19.12 8.91 -22.86
C ALA A 320 -18.91 8.13 -21.56
N PHE A 321 -19.88 7.31 -21.15
CA PHE A 321 -19.76 6.49 -19.95
C PHE A 321 -18.66 5.43 -20.06
N SER A 322 -18.48 4.80 -21.22
CA SER A 322 -17.39 3.84 -21.43
C SER A 322 -16.03 4.53 -21.40
N THR A 323 -15.87 5.64 -22.13
CA THR A 323 -14.61 6.40 -22.19
C THR A 323 -14.21 6.95 -20.81
N VAL A 324 -15.16 7.57 -20.09
CA VAL A 324 -14.93 8.06 -18.72
C VAL A 324 -14.66 6.90 -17.77
N GLY A 325 -15.38 5.78 -17.90
CA GLY A 325 -15.14 4.57 -17.10
C GLY A 325 -13.71 4.05 -17.22
N TYR A 326 -13.19 3.90 -18.45
CA TYR A 326 -11.80 3.52 -18.68
C TYR A 326 -10.80 4.56 -18.15
N LEU A 327 -11.07 5.85 -18.35
CA LEU A 327 -10.22 6.92 -17.86
C LEU A 327 -10.12 6.94 -16.34
N SER A 328 -11.26 6.94 -15.65
CA SER A 328 -11.32 6.92 -14.18
C SER A 328 -10.66 5.67 -13.61
N TYR A 329 -10.86 4.51 -14.23
CA TYR A 329 -10.25 3.27 -13.75
C TYR A 329 -8.73 3.26 -13.98
N THR A 330 -8.26 3.65 -15.17
CA THR A 330 -6.82 3.68 -15.50
C THR A 330 -6.08 4.70 -14.63
N LEU A 331 -6.65 5.89 -14.44
CA LEU A 331 -6.11 6.89 -13.51
C LEU A 331 -6.15 6.39 -12.06
N GLY A 332 -7.23 5.72 -11.66
CA GLY A 332 -7.36 5.11 -10.34
C GLY A 332 -6.26 4.07 -10.06
N GLN A 333 -5.88 3.27 -11.05
CA GLN A 333 -4.77 2.32 -10.92
C GLN A 333 -3.42 3.02 -10.75
N VAL A 334 -3.15 4.08 -11.53
CA VAL A 334 -1.91 4.87 -11.37
C VAL A 334 -1.90 5.56 -9.99
N PHE A 335 -2.99 6.21 -9.62
CA PHE A 335 -3.14 6.88 -8.33
C PHE A 335 -3.02 5.92 -7.14
N HIS A 336 -3.42 4.65 -7.31
CA HIS A 336 -3.26 3.65 -6.26
C HIS A 336 -1.79 3.38 -5.91
N PHE A 337 -0.88 3.54 -6.87
CA PHE A 337 0.56 3.36 -6.65
C PHE A 337 1.28 4.61 -6.13
N CYS A 338 0.74 5.79 -6.44
CA CYS A 338 1.30 7.09 -6.05
C CYS A 338 1.02 7.41 -4.57
#